data_AF-A0A258BR49-F1
#
_entry.id   AF-A0A258BR49-F1
#
_cell.length_a   1.000
_cell.length_b   1.000
_cell.length_c   1.000
_cell.angle_alpha   90.00
_cell.angle_beta   90.00
_cell.angle_gamma   90.00
#
_symmetry.space_group_name_H-M   'P 1'
#
loop_
_entity.id
_entity.type
_entity.pdbx_description
1 polymer ?
#
loop_
_entity_poly.entity_id
_entity_poly.type
_entity_poly.pdbx_seq_one_letter_code
_entity_poly.pdbx_strand_id
1 'polypeptide(L)' 'MKLYHSPMAPNPDRVVYFLRAKGKLDQVELQEVSIMQQDHKKPEYREVSPFSQVPALVLDDGTKLTESRAICT' A
#
# COMPACT_ATOMS: atom_id res chain seq x y z
N MET A 1 9.47 -5.92 3.37
CA MET A 1 8.05 -5.63 3.07
C MET A 1 7.95 -4.57 1.96
N LYS A 2 6.85 -4.52 1.21
CA LYS A 2 6.61 -3.51 0.15
C LYS A 2 5.20 -2.92 0.26
N LEU A 3 5.08 -1.60 0.33
CA LEU A 3 3.80 -0.89 0.38
C LEU A 3 3.54 -0.19 -0.95
N TYR A 4 2.49 -0.63 -1.63
CA TYR A 4 1.93 0.09 -2.77
C TYR A 4 1.05 1.23 -2.25
N HIS A 5 1.39 2.46 -2.60
CA HIS A 5 0.72 3.65 -2.07
C HIS A 5 0.59 4.74 -3.13
N SER A 6 -0.29 5.71 -2.88
CA SER A 6 -0.39 6.94 -3.66
C SER A 6 -0.21 8.10 -2.69
N PRO A 7 0.83 8.94 -2.83
CA PRO A 7 1.00 10.13 -2.01
C PRO A 7 -0.26 11.01 -2.02
N MET A 8 -0.55 11.68 -0.90
CA MET A 8 -1.69 12.58 -0.71
C MET A 8 -3.08 11.91 -0.71
N ALA A 9 -3.15 10.59 -0.91
CA ALA A 9 -4.40 9.85 -0.74
C ALA A 9 -4.59 9.51 0.75
N PRO A 10 -5.76 9.81 1.36
CA PRO A 10 -5.93 9.70 2.82
C PRO A 10 -5.67 8.29 3.39
N ASN A 11 -6.14 7.25 2.71
CA ASN A 11 -5.97 5.86 3.16
C ASN A 11 -4.51 5.39 3.07
N PRO A 12 -3.79 5.62 1.95
CA PRO A 12 -2.34 5.43 1.90
C PRO A 12 -1.54 6.20 2.94
N ASP A 13 -1.79 7.50 3.12
CA ASP A 13 -1.06 8.34 4.07
C ASP A 13 -1.20 7.83 5.51
N ARG A 14 -2.40 7.34 5.89
CA ARG A 14 -2.62 6.69 7.18
C ARG A 14 -1.62 5.56 7.44
N VAL A 15 -1.38 4.69 6.45
CA VAL A 15 -0.46 3.55 6.60
C VAL A 15 0.99 4.03 6.70
N VAL A 16 1.38 5.00 5.86
CA VAL A 16 2.74 5.59 5.89
C VAL A 16 3.01 6.22 7.25
N TYR A 17 2.07 7.01 7.80
CA TYR A 17 2.23 7.64 9.10
C TYR A 17 2.19 6.64 10.25
N PHE A 18 1.35 5.60 10.17
CA PHE A 18 1.34 4.53 11.16
C PHE A 18 2.69 3.81 11.20
N LEU A 19 3.23 3.40 10.05
CA LEU A 19 4.54 2.74 9.96
C LEU A 19 5.68 3.64 10.44
N ARG A 20 5.62 4.95 10.12
CA ARG A 20 6.57 5.93 10.64
C ARG A 20 6.50 6.03 12.16
N ALA A 21 5.31 6.15 12.73
CA ALA A 21 5.09 6.23 14.17
C ALA A 21 5.56 4.96 14.90
N LYS A 22 5.52 3.80 14.23
CA LYS A 22 6.04 2.52 14.75
C LYS A 22 7.55 2.32 14.54
N GLY A 23 8.25 3.27 13.90
CA GLY A 23 9.67 3.12 13.57
C GLY A 23 9.95 2.00 12.57
N LYS A 24 8.99 1.67 11.72
CA LYS A 24 9.06 0.55 10.76
C LYS A 24 9.12 0.98 9.30
N LEU A 25 8.92 2.27 9.01
CA LEU A 25 8.87 2.76 7.63
C LEU A 25 10.14 2.42 6.83
N ASP A 26 11.33 2.48 7.45
CA ASP A 26 12.61 2.18 6.79
C ASP A 26 12.76 0.70 6.38
N GLN A 27 11.89 -0.19 6.88
CA GLN A 27 11.86 -1.63 6.55
C GLN A 27 10.83 -1.94 5.44
N VAL A 28 10.19 -0.90 4.90
CA VAL A 28 9.12 -1.01 3.91
C VAL A 28 9.52 -0.25 2.65
N GLU A 29 9.65 -0.97 1.54
CA GLU A 29 9.81 -0.34 0.23
C GLU A 29 8.51 0.37 -0.17
N LEU A 30 8.57 1.66 -0.49
CA LEU A 30 7.43 2.44 -0.96
C LEU A 30 7.36 2.39 -2.48
N GLN A 31 6.33 1.72 -3.01
CA GLN A 31 6.03 1.69 -4.44
C GLN A 31 4.87 2.64 -4.73
N GLU A 32 5.14 3.70 -5.47
CA GLU A 32 4.09 4.62 -5.91
C GLU A 32 3.22 3.98 -7.00
N VAL A 33 1.91 4.20 -6.87
CA VAL A 33 0.89 3.82 -7.85
C VAL A 33 0.03 5.04 -8.12
N SER A 34 -0.01 5.51 -9.36
CA SER A 34 -0.81 6.68 -9.70
C SER A 34 -2.30 6.35 -9.74
N ILE A 35 -3.08 6.96 -8.84
CA ILE A 35 -4.54 6.92 -8.93
C ILE A 35 -5.00 7.72 -10.16
N MET A 36 -4.38 8.88 -10.40
CA MET A 36 -4.74 9.79 -11.50
C MET A 36 -4.54 9.18 -12.88
N GLN A 37 -3.44 8.43 -13.08
CA GLN A 37 -3.19 7.71 -14.33
C GLN A 37 -3.90 6.35 -14.40
N GLN A 38 -4.71 6.01 -13.40
CA GLN A 38 -5.42 4.73 -13.31
C GLN A 38 -4.50 3.49 -13.22
N ASP A 39 -3.28 3.62 -12.73
CA ASP A 39 -2.35 2.49 -12.58
C ASP A 39 -2.91 1.40 -11.66
N HIS A 40 -3.63 1.80 -10.62
CA HIS A 40 -4.36 0.92 -9.70
C HIS A 40 -5.45 0.06 -10.37
N LYS A 41 -5.83 0.35 -11.61
CA LYS A 41 -6.81 -0.45 -12.38
C LYS A 41 -6.14 -1.40 -13.37
N LYS A 42 -4.83 -1.26 -13.60
CA LYS A 42 -4.11 -2.09 -14.56
C LYS A 42 -4.04 -3.54 -14.06
N PRO A 43 -4.04 -4.54 -14.96
CA PRO A 43 -3.99 -5.95 -14.59
C PRO A 43 -2.83 -6.28 -13.65
N GLU A 44 -1.66 -5.67 -13.87
CA GLU A 44 -0.45 -5.93 -13.09
C GLU A 44 -0.61 -5.56 -11.61
N TYR A 45 -1.34 -4.48 -11.30
CA TYR A 45 -1.60 -4.09 -9.92
C TYR A 45 -2.75 -4.89 -9.29
N ARG A 46 -3.73 -5.33 -10.09
CA ARG A 46 -4.86 -6.14 -9.61
C ARG A 46 -4.42 -7.48 -9.03
N GLU A 47 -3.29 -8.02 -9.49
CA GLU A 47 -2.67 -9.19 -8.87
C GLU A 47 -2.24 -8.93 -7.42
N VAL A 48 -1.93 -7.68 -7.06
CA VAL A 48 -1.58 -7.28 -5.69
C VAL A 48 -2.82 -6.93 -4.87
N SER A 49 -3.70 -6.10 -5.44
CA SER A 49 -4.94 -5.65 -4.82
C SER A 49 -6.11 -5.92 -5.76
N PRO A 50 -6.85 -7.04 -5.60
CA PRO A 50 -7.93 -7.42 -6.51
C PRO A 50 -9.07 -6.38 -6.53
N PHE A 51 -9.20 -5.60 -5.46
CA PHE A 51 -10.16 -4.50 -5.35
C PHE A 51 -9.75 -3.25 -6.16
N SER A 52 -8.58 -3.27 -6.81
CA SER A 52 -8.05 -2.12 -7.55
C SER A 52 -7.96 -0.88 -6.66
N GLN A 53 -7.47 -1.04 -5.42
CA GLN A 53 -7.39 0.04 -4.43
C GLN A 53 -6.00 0.10 -3.81
N VAL A 54 -5.60 1.30 -3.39
CA VAL A 54 -4.40 1.56 -2.58
C VAL A 54 -4.84 2.03 -1.18
N PRO A 55 -4.10 1.71 -0.11
CA PRO A 55 -2.82 1.01 -0.11
C PRO A 55 -2.95 -0.53 -0.13
N ALA A 56 -1.87 -1.21 -0.50
CA ALA A 56 -1.68 -2.64 -0.30
C ALA A 56 -0.26 -2.94 0.20
N LEU A 57 -0.13 -3.73 1.26
CA LEU A 57 1.14 -4.12 1.86
C LEU A 57 1.45 -5.58 1.51
N VAL A 58 2.61 -5.83 0.93
CA VAL A 58 3.14 -7.17 0.67
C VAL A 58 4.19 -7.49 1.74
N LEU A 59 3.95 -8.55 2.49
CA LEU A 59 4.87 -9.06 3.51
C LEU A 59 6.02 -9.85 2.85
N ASP A 60 7.04 -10.16 3.63
CA ASP A 60 8.24 -10.85 3.12
C ASP A 60 7.95 -12.29 2.66
N ASP A 61 6.88 -12.91 3.19
CA ASP A 61 6.38 -14.23 2.77
C ASP A 61 5.45 -14.17 1.54
N GLY A 62 5.23 -12.98 0.99
CA GLY A 62 4.35 -12.75 -0.14
C GLY A 62 2.87 -12.54 0.21
N THR A 63 2.49 -12.60 1.48
CA THR A 63 1.12 -12.29 1.93
C THR A 63 0.74 -10.87 1.55
N LYS A 64 -0.45 -10.69 0.95
CA LYS A 64 -0.98 -9.40 0.50
C LYS A 64 -2.05 -8.93 1.46
N LEU A 65 -1.81 -7.81 2.13
CA LEU A 65 -2.77 -7.14 3.00
C LEU A 65 -3.36 -5.93 2.27
N THR A 66 -4.67 -5.94 2.07
CA THR A 66 -5.45 -4.80 1.58
C THR A 66 -6.16 -4.11 2.76
N GLU A 67 -6.76 -2.96 2.53
CA GLU A 67 -7.44 -2.12 3.52
C GLU A 67 -6.53 -1.46 4.56
N SER A 68 -6.52 -0.12 4.59
CA SER A 68 -5.69 0.66 5.51
C SER A 68 -5.94 0.32 6.98
N ARG A 69 -7.18 -0.03 7.35
CA ARG A 69 -7.52 -0.44 8.72
C ARG A 69 -6.90 -1.78 9.12
N ALA A 70 -6.94 -2.76 8.22
CA ALA A 70 -6.37 -4.08 8.48
C ALA A 70 -4.84 -4.00 8.60
N ILE A 71 -4.20 -3.21 7.73
CA ILE A 71 -2.74 -2.97 7.78
C ILE A 71 -2.31 -2.27 9.08
N CYS A 72 -3.13 -1.38 9.64
CA CYS A 72 -2.79 -0.58 10.83
C CYS A 72 -3.24 -1.21 12.17
N THR A 73 -3.54 -2.50 12.21
CA THR A 73 -3.89 -3.23 13.45
C THR A 73 -2.66 -3.97 13.98
#